data_AF-G4FLE6-F1
#
_entry.id   AF-G4FLE6-F1
#
_cell.length_a   1.000
_cell.length_b   1.000
_cell.length_c   1.000
_cell.angle_alpha   90.00
_cell.angle_beta   90.00
_cell.angle_gamma   90.00
#
_symmetry.space_group_name_H-M   'P 1'
#
loop_
_entity.id
_entity.type
_entity.pdbx_description
1 polymer ?
#
loop_
_entity_poly.entity_id
_entity_poly.type
_entity_poly.pdbx_seq_one_letter_code
_entity_poly.pdbx_strand_id
1 'polypeptide(L)'
;MSNQNNTALGTIMDTSHVTPPAISEDVVQEITYRIRSGANLRGRQGAYIINSTLRTITHNYGSRSESGQANITYIGGTPRAMISSNSRTRALRHLAEELTDIEELTEERDRSVFRHCFEAMTAAAPQSTIDLRLDLAYIAAFVGISQKRLDTEQKDGRYVSALMRDYVSNKEQIVGIYQAVADGTALSADDQAIYENPWLLFKRNEDTIQPVSYYQRQFLAEIVAAGAVKKTAKAKELTPLTEMSFKELKDFVEREYRKKSFAGLGVALCGDTKCDMPETSVTGALSVNHSFSTGELQLTNTLGTANAKTPDWEDHAGAELMFNREQTSGVFFEPNLWDMDQLHLNLPHLTEAQFLKATAESMRAQILATIDGGQRCSSTRSFPDVSINVVTSSVPITFEGAFVQPVPFGTEEGDQVASANRLISHIEDFRSMYGREGYIPIILATPTIRKQVEIPTDWVVCESIDAYLQTTLEIAGEIK
;
A
#
# COMPACT_ATOMS: atom_id res chain seq x y z
N MET A 1 65.92 13.75 -22.14
CA MET A 1 66.02 12.60 -21.21
C MET A 1 64.63 11.99 -21.10
N SER A 2 64.38 10.93 -21.87
CA SER A 2 63.18 10.11 -21.85
C SER A 2 63.41 8.90 -20.93
N ASN A 3 62.38 8.46 -20.21
CA ASN A 3 62.05 7.05 -19.92
C ASN A 3 60.72 7.05 -19.14
N GLN A 4 59.62 6.59 -19.72
CA GLN A 4 59.23 5.18 -19.80
C GLN A 4 59.20 4.51 -18.41
N ASN A 5 57.99 4.30 -17.89
CA ASN A 5 57.66 3.15 -17.05
C ASN A 5 56.17 2.85 -17.20
N ASN A 6 55.89 2.09 -18.25
CA ASN A 6 54.65 1.37 -18.48
C ASN A 6 55.09 -0.08 -18.72
N THR A 7 55.03 -0.95 -17.70
CA THR A 7 55.10 -2.43 -17.80
C THR A 7 55.17 -3.05 -16.40
N ALA A 8 54.02 -3.55 -15.92
CA ALA A 8 53.92 -4.75 -15.06
C ALA A 8 52.44 -5.13 -14.86
N LEU A 9 51.68 -5.22 -15.95
CA LEU A 9 50.51 -6.09 -16.03
C LEU A 9 51.06 -7.46 -16.42
N GLY A 10 51.31 -8.30 -15.43
CA GLY A 10 51.93 -9.61 -15.62
C GLY A 10 51.59 -10.54 -14.46
N THR A 11 50.60 -11.39 -14.73
CA THR A 11 50.44 -12.73 -14.11
C THR A 11 49.90 -12.78 -12.68
N ILE A 12 48.57 -12.78 -12.56
CA ILE A 12 47.88 -13.65 -11.59
C ILE A 12 46.83 -14.45 -12.38
N MET A 13 47.25 -15.59 -12.95
CA MET A 13 46.33 -16.69 -13.19
C MET A 13 46.50 -17.65 -12.02
N ASP A 14 45.44 -17.83 -11.23
CA ASP A 14 45.02 -19.17 -10.84
C ASP A 14 43.52 -19.13 -10.54
N THR A 15 42.70 -19.40 -11.56
CA THR A 15 41.28 -19.72 -11.39
C THR A 15 41.12 -21.21 -11.10
N SER A 16 41.94 -21.77 -10.20
CA SER A 16 41.59 -23.01 -9.54
C SER A 16 40.23 -22.78 -8.88
N HIS A 17 39.21 -23.53 -9.28
CA HIS A 17 37.92 -23.58 -8.61
C HIS A 17 38.16 -23.81 -7.11
N VAL A 18 38.15 -22.73 -6.32
CA VAL A 18 38.09 -22.84 -4.88
C VAL A 18 36.68 -23.33 -4.60
N THR A 19 36.55 -24.65 -4.52
CA THR A 19 35.33 -25.26 -3.98
C THR A 19 35.18 -24.65 -2.59
N PRO A 20 34.07 -23.95 -2.29
CA PRO A 20 33.87 -23.44 -0.95
C PRO A 20 34.01 -24.62 0.03
N PRO A 21 34.69 -24.44 1.17
CA PRO A 21 34.89 -25.54 2.10
C PRO A 21 33.52 -26.09 2.48
N ALA A 22 33.36 -27.41 2.34
CA ALA A 22 32.15 -28.09 2.80
C ALA A 22 31.92 -27.70 4.27
N ILE A 23 30.72 -27.23 4.58
CA ILE A 23 30.33 -26.90 5.96
C ILE A 23 30.54 -28.17 6.77
N SER A 24 31.39 -28.11 7.81
CA SER A 24 31.68 -29.30 8.62
C SER A 24 30.41 -29.80 9.30
N GLU A 25 30.31 -31.11 9.50
CA GLU A 25 29.17 -31.71 10.20
C GLU A 25 28.94 -31.09 11.59
N ASP A 26 30.02 -30.64 12.24
CA ASP A 26 29.96 -29.94 13.53
C ASP A 26 29.22 -28.60 13.43
N VAL A 27 29.45 -27.82 12.36
CA VAL A 27 28.75 -26.55 12.10
C VAL A 27 27.29 -26.82 11.75
N VAL A 28 27.00 -27.87 10.98
CA VAL A 28 25.62 -28.29 10.68
C VAL A 28 24.89 -28.71 11.95
N GLN A 29 25.53 -29.48 12.84
CA GLN A 29 24.96 -29.88 14.12
C GLN A 29 24.73 -28.69 15.05
N GLU A 30 25.65 -27.73 15.11
CA GLU A 30 25.49 -26.54 15.94
C GLU A 30 24.42 -25.58 15.41
N ILE A 31 24.33 -25.39 14.08
CA ILE A 31 23.25 -24.63 13.45
C ILE A 31 21.90 -25.33 13.67
N THR A 32 21.84 -26.65 13.49
CA THR A 32 20.64 -27.46 13.75
C THR A 32 20.20 -27.38 15.20
N TYR A 33 21.14 -27.41 16.14
CA TYR A 33 20.89 -27.22 17.57
C TYR A 33 20.35 -25.82 17.87
N ARG A 34 20.94 -24.76 17.29
CA ARG A 34 20.48 -23.36 17.46
C ARG A 34 19.11 -23.09 16.85
N ILE A 35 18.81 -23.72 15.71
CA ILE A 35 17.49 -23.69 15.06
C ILE A 35 16.45 -24.41 15.95
N ARG A 36 16.79 -25.58 16.50
CA ARG A 36 15.92 -26.35 17.40
C ARG A 36 15.75 -25.71 18.78
N SER A 37 16.73 -24.93 19.26
CA SER A 37 16.70 -24.30 20.58
C SER A 37 15.89 -22.99 20.63
N GLY A 38 15.16 -22.63 19.57
CA GLY A 38 14.14 -21.58 19.63
C GLY A 38 14.67 -20.14 19.64
N ALA A 39 15.89 -19.90 19.13
CA ALA A 39 16.22 -18.56 18.66
C ALA A 39 15.38 -18.28 17.42
N ASN A 40 14.52 -17.24 17.46
CA ASN A 40 13.54 -16.86 16.43
C ASN A 40 14.13 -16.66 15.02
N LEU A 41 14.53 -17.73 14.33
CA LEU A 41 14.63 -17.77 12.89
C LEU A 41 13.35 -18.46 12.41
N ARG A 42 12.27 -17.68 12.32
CA ARG A 42 11.07 -18.11 11.58
C ARG A 42 11.48 -18.22 10.11
N GLY A 43 12.03 -19.36 9.71
CA GLY A 43 12.04 -19.77 8.32
C GLY A 43 10.60 -20.02 7.90
N ARG A 44 9.91 -18.98 7.43
CA ARG A 44 8.68 -19.14 6.67
C ARG A 44 9.11 -19.79 5.35
N GLN A 45 8.82 -21.07 5.18
CA GLN A 45 8.78 -21.71 3.86
C GLN A 45 7.52 -21.18 3.17
N GLY A 46 7.64 -20.03 2.51
CA GLY A 46 6.53 -19.37 1.84
C GLY A 46 6.97 -18.89 0.47
N ALA A 47 6.04 -18.86 -0.48
CA ALA A 47 6.31 -18.33 -1.81
C ALA A 47 6.38 -16.79 -1.75
N TYR A 48 7.50 -16.24 -2.19
CA TYR A 48 7.71 -14.81 -2.37
C TYR A 48 7.76 -14.46 -3.84
N ILE A 49 7.23 -13.28 -4.18
CA ILE A 49 7.35 -12.72 -5.53
C ILE A 49 8.04 -11.37 -5.42
N ILE A 50 9.27 -11.32 -5.93
CA ILE A 50 10.06 -10.09 -6.01
C ILE A 50 9.74 -9.45 -7.35
N ASN A 51 9.05 -8.31 -7.35
CA ASN A 51 8.75 -7.57 -8.56
C ASN A 51 9.75 -6.42 -8.76
N SER A 52 10.30 -6.36 -9.95
CA SER A 52 11.27 -5.36 -10.40
C SER A 52 10.81 -4.75 -11.70
N THR A 53 10.25 -3.55 -11.62
CA THR A 53 9.65 -2.86 -12.77
C THR A 53 10.49 -1.66 -13.20
N LEU A 54 10.65 -1.47 -14.51
CA LEU A 54 11.30 -0.31 -15.13
C LEU A 54 10.25 0.47 -15.92
N ARG A 55 10.07 1.74 -15.58
CA ARG A 55 9.10 2.63 -16.22
C ARG A 55 9.75 3.93 -16.64
N THR A 56 9.63 4.28 -17.90
CA THR A 56 10.03 5.60 -18.38
C THR A 56 8.97 6.63 -18.08
N ILE A 57 9.36 7.73 -17.42
CA ILE A 57 8.50 8.86 -17.14
C ILE A 57 9.12 10.10 -17.77
N THR A 58 8.42 10.69 -18.74
CA THR A 58 8.94 11.83 -19.52
C THR A 58 8.75 13.16 -18.79
N HIS A 59 7.66 13.31 -18.06
CA HIS A 59 7.36 14.52 -17.27
C HIS A 59 6.78 14.11 -15.91
N ASN A 60 7.64 13.92 -14.92
CA ASN A 60 7.22 13.60 -13.57
C ASN A 60 6.98 14.88 -12.77
N TYR A 61 5.71 15.11 -12.44
CA TYR A 61 5.26 16.16 -11.54
C TYR A 61 4.71 15.63 -10.21
N GLY A 62 4.66 14.30 -10.01
CA GLY A 62 3.70 13.67 -9.10
C GLY A 62 4.17 13.35 -7.70
N SER A 63 5.48 13.30 -7.43
CA SER A 63 5.99 13.16 -6.07
C SER A 63 6.79 14.40 -5.69
N ARG A 64 6.28 15.16 -4.73
CA ARG A 64 6.85 16.42 -4.28
C ARG A 64 6.99 16.50 -2.77
N SER A 65 7.91 17.36 -2.33
CA SER A 65 8.04 17.77 -0.94
C SER A 65 6.95 18.76 -0.56
N GLU A 66 6.86 19.08 0.73
CA GLU A 66 5.96 20.12 1.25
C GLU A 66 6.25 21.51 0.65
N SER A 67 7.50 21.79 0.25
CA SER A 67 7.90 23.01 -0.44
C SER A 67 7.54 23.03 -1.94
N GLY A 68 6.94 21.95 -2.46
CA GLY A 68 6.60 21.81 -3.87
C GLY A 68 7.78 21.41 -4.78
N GLN A 69 8.93 21.08 -4.21
CA GLN A 69 10.11 20.61 -4.94
C GLN A 69 9.96 19.13 -5.33
N ALA A 70 10.67 18.70 -6.36
CA ALA A 70 10.70 17.28 -6.73
C ALA A 70 11.37 16.47 -5.62
N ASN A 71 10.82 15.29 -5.31
CA ASN A 71 11.45 14.39 -4.36
C ASN A 71 12.75 13.82 -4.96
N ILE A 72 13.83 13.90 -4.19
CA ILE A 72 15.18 13.48 -4.59
C ILE A 72 15.73 12.54 -3.50
N THR A 73 16.48 11.52 -3.92
CA THR A 73 17.27 10.66 -3.03
C THR A 73 18.71 10.52 -3.53
N TYR A 74 19.61 9.97 -2.72
CA TYR A 74 21.00 9.73 -3.08
C TYR A 74 21.31 8.24 -3.05
N ILE A 75 21.81 7.71 -4.16
CA ILE A 75 22.19 6.31 -4.29
C ILE A 75 23.58 6.25 -4.91
N GLY A 76 24.50 5.52 -4.28
CA GLY A 76 25.90 5.46 -4.72
C GLY A 76 26.61 6.82 -4.72
N GLY A 77 26.11 7.81 -3.96
CA GLY A 77 26.62 9.18 -3.93
C GLY A 77 26.06 10.10 -5.03
N THR A 78 25.18 9.61 -5.91
CA THR A 78 24.60 10.40 -6.99
C THR A 78 23.12 10.73 -6.70
N PRO A 79 22.65 11.96 -6.95
CA PRO A 79 21.24 12.29 -6.79
C PRO A 79 20.37 11.54 -7.82
N ARG A 80 19.16 11.16 -7.39
CA ARG A 80 18.15 10.43 -8.17
C ARG A 80 16.80 11.11 -8.00
N ALA A 81 16.02 11.18 -9.07
CA ALA A 81 14.60 11.51 -8.94
C ALA A 81 13.94 10.39 -8.14
N MET A 82 13.07 10.73 -7.19
CA MET A 82 12.40 9.78 -6.32
C MET A 82 10.89 9.95 -6.39
N ILE A 83 10.20 8.82 -6.33
CA ILE A 83 8.78 8.72 -6.12
C ILE A 83 8.54 8.01 -4.79
N SER A 84 7.77 8.65 -3.91
CA SER A 84 7.53 8.12 -2.56
C SER A 84 6.78 6.78 -2.58
N SER A 85 7.18 5.86 -1.70
CA SER A 85 6.46 4.58 -1.49
C SER A 85 4.99 4.81 -1.13
N ASN A 86 4.68 5.82 -0.33
CA ASN A 86 3.29 6.17 0.04
C ASN A 86 2.44 6.57 -1.17
N SER A 87 2.99 7.37 -2.09
CA SER A 87 2.31 7.74 -3.34
C SER A 87 2.04 6.51 -4.21
N ARG A 88 3.04 5.62 -4.33
CA ARG A 88 2.91 4.35 -5.09
C ARG A 88 1.87 3.42 -4.46
N THR A 89 1.95 3.24 -3.14
CA THR A 89 1.05 2.39 -2.35
C THR A 89 -0.39 2.87 -2.48
N ARG A 90 -0.62 4.19 -2.40
CA ARG A 90 -1.95 4.77 -2.60
C ARG A 90 -2.49 4.51 -4.02
N ALA A 91 -1.69 4.77 -5.05
CA ALA A 91 -2.10 4.58 -6.43
C ALA A 91 -2.40 3.10 -6.73
N LEU A 92 -1.53 2.19 -6.27
CA LEU A 92 -1.71 0.75 -6.39
C LEU A 92 -2.99 0.29 -5.70
N ARG A 93 -3.21 0.70 -4.44
CA ARG A 93 -4.38 0.28 -3.68
C ARG A 93 -5.68 0.67 -4.38
N HIS A 94 -5.82 1.93 -4.78
CA HIS A 94 -7.04 2.40 -5.43
C HIS A 94 -7.30 1.67 -6.75
N LEU A 95 -6.25 1.43 -7.54
CA LEU A 95 -6.41 0.69 -8.79
C LEU A 95 -6.70 -0.81 -8.54
N ALA A 96 -6.11 -1.42 -7.51
CA ALA A 96 -6.39 -2.80 -7.14
C ALA A 96 -7.84 -2.98 -6.68
N GLU A 97 -8.36 -2.04 -5.89
CA GLU A 97 -9.77 -1.99 -5.49
C GLU A 97 -10.69 -1.78 -6.70
N GLU A 98 -10.32 -0.93 -7.67
CA GLU A 98 -11.10 -0.70 -8.89
C GLU A 98 -11.12 -1.93 -9.83
N LEU A 99 -10.00 -2.63 -9.96
CA LEU A 99 -9.88 -3.81 -10.82
C LEU A 99 -10.49 -5.07 -10.20
N THR A 100 -10.56 -5.12 -8.86
CA THR A 100 -11.10 -6.28 -8.15
C THR A 100 -12.61 -6.13 -7.97
N ASP A 101 -13.38 -6.96 -8.66
CA ASP A 101 -14.84 -7.01 -8.61
C ASP A 101 -15.40 -7.88 -7.46
N ILE A 102 -14.57 -8.16 -6.44
CA ILE A 102 -14.94 -8.99 -5.29
C ILE A 102 -15.45 -8.06 -4.20
N GLU A 103 -16.76 -8.08 -3.97
CA GLU A 103 -17.44 -7.21 -3.00
C GLU A 103 -16.88 -7.39 -1.58
N GLU A 104 -16.53 -8.62 -1.20
CA GLU A 104 -15.97 -8.92 0.12
C GLU A 104 -14.61 -8.25 0.38
N LEU A 105 -13.90 -7.87 -0.69
CA LEU A 105 -12.62 -7.21 -0.65
C LEU A 105 -12.70 -5.69 -0.71
N THR A 106 -13.90 -5.14 -0.94
CA THR A 106 -14.12 -3.71 -1.00
C THR A 106 -13.80 -3.06 0.36
N GLU A 107 -12.86 -2.13 0.34
CA GLU A 107 -12.57 -1.22 1.44
C GLU A 107 -13.00 0.18 1.02
N GLU A 108 -13.73 0.87 1.88
CA GLU A 108 -13.84 2.31 1.74
C GLU A 108 -13.09 2.93 2.90
N ARG A 109 -11.96 3.57 2.58
CA ARG A 109 -11.34 4.56 3.45
C ARG A 109 -12.14 5.85 3.38
N ASP A 110 -13.35 5.80 3.90
CA ASP A 110 -14.14 7.01 4.06
C ASP A 110 -13.88 7.63 5.45
N ARG A 111 -13.89 8.96 5.48
CA ARG A 111 -13.90 9.79 6.69
C ARG A 111 -15.10 9.49 7.59
N SER A 112 -16.04 8.67 7.12
CA SER A 112 -17.29 8.37 7.76
C SER A 112 -17.46 6.87 8.06
N VAL A 113 -16.59 6.32 8.91
CA VAL A 113 -16.95 5.16 9.76
C VAL A 113 -18.40 5.30 10.24
N PHE A 114 -18.77 6.52 10.64
CA PHE A 114 -20.11 6.98 10.97
C PHE A 114 -21.17 6.72 9.89
N ARG A 115 -20.97 7.11 8.63
CA ARG A 115 -21.98 6.92 7.58
C ARG A 115 -22.15 5.44 7.26
N HIS A 116 -21.07 4.66 7.27
CA HIS A 116 -21.16 3.23 6.96
C HIS A 116 -21.82 2.41 8.06
N CYS A 117 -21.53 2.74 9.33
CA CYS A 117 -22.31 2.20 10.45
C CYS A 117 -23.79 2.54 10.25
N PHE A 118 -24.06 3.80 9.90
CA PHE A 118 -25.41 4.32 9.73
C PHE A 118 -26.18 3.71 8.54
N GLU A 119 -25.59 3.60 7.34
CA GLU A 119 -26.20 2.97 6.15
C GLU A 119 -26.50 1.48 6.39
N ALA A 120 -25.57 0.75 7.02
CA ALA A 120 -25.78 -0.64 7.40
C ALA A 120 -26.92 -0.82 8.42
N MET A 121 -27.13 0.17 9.29
CA MET A 121 -28.13 0.16 10.35
C MET A 121 -29.52 0.58 9.85
N THR A 122 -29.59 1.59 8.99
CA THR A 122 -30.83 2.02 8.31
C THR A 122 -31.39 0.96 7.38
N ALA A 123 -30.54 0.13 6.77
CA ALA A 123 -30.98 -1.04 6.01
C ALA A 123 -31.61 -2.14 6.89
N ALA A 124 -31.30 -2.17 8.20
CA ALA A 124 -31.69 -3.25 9.10
C ALA A 124 -32.97 -2.99 9.92
N ALA A 125 -33.34 -1.73 10.26
CA ALA A 125 -34.66 -1.35 10.79
C ALA A 125 -34.85 0.19 10.99
N PRO A 126 -36.09 0.74 10.97
CA PRO A 126 -36.34 2.18 11.13
C PRO A 126 -36.48 2.73 12.57
N GLN A 127 -36.30 1.96 13.64
CA GLN A 127 -36.65 2.45 14.99
C GLN A 127 -35.85 1.82 16.14
N SER A 128 -34.94 2.58 16.76
CA SER A 128 -34.96 2.95 18.19
C SER A 128 -33.57 3.37 18.72
N THR A 129 -33.53 3.87 19.95
CA THR A 129 -32.36 4.37 20.71
C THR A 129 -31.19 3.38 20.85
N ILE A 130 -31.34 2.14 20.39
CA ILE A 130 -30.34 1.07 20.30
C ILE A 130 -29.22 1.44 19.33
N ASP A 131 -29.61 2.04 18.20
CA ASP A 131 -28.73 2.34 17.07
C ASP A 131 -27.60 3.30 17.48
N LEU A 132 -27.99 4.36 18.19
CA LEU A 132 -27.08 5.39 18.69
C LEU A 132 -26.06 4.87 19.72
N ARG A 133 -26.39 3.83 20.50
CA ARG A 133 -25.48 3.24 21.51
C ARG A 133 -24.47 2.28 20.89
N LEU A 134 -24.86 1.58 19.83
CA LEU A 134 -23.96 0.73 19.04
C LEU A 134 -22.96 1.56 18.24
N ASP A 135 -23.42 2.67 17.62
CA ASP A 135 -22.54 3.63 16.95
C ASP A 135 -21.45 4.13 17.91
N LEU A 136 -21.88 4.58 19.09
CA LEU A 136 -21.01 5.06 20.16
C LEU A 136 -20.00 4.01 20.64
N ALA A 137 -20.44 2.76 20.82
CA ALA A 137 -19.57 1.68 21.22
C ALA A 137 -18.55 1.30 20.13
N TYR A 138 -18.96 1.38 18.87
CA TYR A 138 -18.10 1.13 17.72
C TYR A 138 -17.06 2.22 17.53
N ILE A 139 -17.45 3.49 17.58
CA ILE A 139 -16.53 4.64 17.57
C ILE A 139 -15.51 4.51 18.70
N ALA A 140 -15.97 4.17 19.90
CA ALA A 140 -15.08 4.03 21.05
C ALA A 140 -14.11 2.87 20.92
N ALA A 141 -14.53 1.76 20.30
CA ALA A 141 -13.67 0.63 19.97
C ALA A 141 -12.60 1.05 18.93
N PHE A 142 -13.00 1.73 17.85
CA PHE A 142 -12.09 2.09 16.75
C PHE A 142 -11.11 3.22 17.07
N VAL A 143 -11.47 4.13 17.98
CA VAL A 143 -10.55 5.17 18.49
C VAL A 143 -9.73 4.62 19.69
N GLY A 144 -9.99 3.37 20.11
CA GLY A 144 -9.32 2.64 21.19
C GLY A 144 -9.15 3.43 22.50
N ILE A 145 -10.14 4.25 22.82
CA ILE A 145 -10.12 5.08 24.02
C ILE A 145 -10.45 4.19 25.22
N SER A 146 -9.55 4.06 26.20
CA SER A 146 -9.86 3.28 27.41
C SER A 146 -10.90 3.98 28.31
N GLN A 147 -11.72 3.21 29.02
CA GLN A 147 -12.67 3.75 30.01
C GLN A 147 -11.96 4.61 31.07
N LYS A 148 -10.76 4.21 31.50
CA LYS A 148 -9.96 4.97 32.47
C LYS A 148 -9.51 6.32 31.88
N ARG A 149 -9.17 6.39 30.59
CA ARG A 149 -8.83 7.63 29.89
C ARG A 149 -10.06 8.53 29.73
N LEU A 150 -11.21 7.95 29.39
CA LEU A 150 -12.52 8.63 29.41
C LEU A 150 -12.83 9.25 30.78
N ASP A 151 -12.69 8.46 31.85
CA ASP A 151 -13.06 8.87 33.22
C ASP A 151 -12.08 9.89 33.85
N THR A 152 -10.78 9.79 33.52
CA THR A 152 -9.75 10.71 34.04
C THR A 152 -9.84 12.08 33.37
N GLU A 153 -10.07 12.10 32.06
CA GLU A 153 -10.09 13.35 31.27
C GLU A 153 -11.46 14.07 31.39
N GLN A 154 -12.54 13.35 31.74
CA GLN A 154 -13.82 13.96 32.17
C GLN A 154 -13.67 14.82 33.43
N LYS A 155 -12.79 14.42 34.37
CA LYS A 155 -12.56 15.16 35.62
C LYS A 155 -11.78 16.46 35.42
N ASP A 156 -10.93 16.52 34.39
CA ASP A 156 -10.05 17.67 34.11
C ASP A 156 -10.66 18.70 33.12
N GLY A 157 -11.91 18.50 32.67
CA GLY A 157 -12.58 19.40 31.70
C GLY A 157 -11.95 19.38 30.30
N ARG A 158 -10.96 18.51 30.07
CA ARG A 158 -10.36 18.25 28.77
C ARG A 158 -11.07 17.04 28.18
N TYR A 159 -12.16 17.26 27.47
CA TYR A 159 -12.84 16.19 26.75
C TYR A 159 -11.83 15.38 25.91
N VAL A 160 -11.97 14.06 25.98
CA VAL A 160 -11.52 13.06 24.98
C VAL A 160 -11.57 13.66 23.59
N SER A 161 -10.56 13.36 22.76
CA SER A 161 -10.33 13.79 21.36
C SER A 161 -11.45 14.65 20.78
N ALA A 162 -11.14 15.80 20.17
CA ALA A 162 -12.13 16.76 19.65
C ALA A 162 -13.41 16.11 19.05
N LEU A 163 -13.26 14.97 18.37
CA LEU A 163 -14.30 14.04 17.96
C LEU A 163 -15.42 13.73 18.99
N MET A 164 -15.11 13.34 20.23
CA MET A 164 -16.11 12.98 21.24
C MET A 164 -16.82 14.21 21.82
N ARG A 165 -16.11 15.33 21.96
CA ARG A 165 -16.71 16.62 22.33
C ARG A 165 -17.70 17.08 21.27
N ASP A 166 -17.28 17.04 20.02
CA ASP A 166 -18.08 17.42 18.87
C ASP A 166 -19.31 16.50 18.76
N TYR A 167 -19.17 15.19 18.94
CA TYR A 167 -20.30 14.26 18.96
C TYR A 167 -21.32 14.58 20.06
N VAL A 168 -20.87 14.69 21.32
CA VAL A 168 -21.78 14.95 22.45
C VAL A 168 -22.50 16.29 22.27
N SER A 169 -21.81 17.27 21.70
CA SER A 169 -22.37 18.60 21.41
C SER A 169 -23.38 18.58 20.26
N ASN A 170 -23.22 17.67 19.29
CA ASN A 170 -24.07 17.58 18.10
C ASN A 170 -25.09 16.43 18.15
N LYS A 171 -25.13 15.64 19.24
CA LYS A 171 -25.94 14.42 19.37
C LYS A 171 -27.42 14.63 19.04
N GLU A 172 -28.02 15.70 19.54
CA GLU A 172 -29.45 15.98 19.31
C GLU A 172 -29.73 16.37 17.87
N GLN A 173 -28.83 17.13 17.24
CA GLN A 173 -28.91 17.46 15.83
C GLN A 173 -28.80 16.19 14.97
N ILE A 174 -27.80 15.35 15.23
CA ILE A 174 -27.60 14.07 14.53
C ILE A 174 -28.88 13.22 14.59
N VAL A 175 -29.44 13.04 15.79
CA VAL A 175 -30.68 12.27 15.97
C VAL A 175 -31.85 12.89 15.22
N GLY A 176 -31.99 14.22 15.25
CA GLY A 176 -33.05 14.94 14.55
C GLY A 176 -32.98 14.80 13.02
N ILE A 177 -31.78 14.91 12.44
CA ILE A 177 -31.55 14.72 11.00
C ILE A 177 -31.99 13.31 10.58
N TYR A 178 -31.57 12.28 11.31
CA TYR A 178 -31.84 10.91 10.91
C TYR A 178 -33.29 10.50 11.14
N GLN A 179 -33.93 11.01 12.19
CA GLN A 179 -35.35 10.81 12.41
C GLN A 179 -36.16 11.47 11.29
N ALA A 180 -35.77 12.68 10.86
CA ALA A 180 -36.37 13.33 9.71
C ALA A 180 -36.23 12.49 8.43
N VAL A 181 -35.07 11.90 8.14
CA VAL A 181 -34.88 11.01 6.98
C VAL A 181 -35.73 9.74 7.08
N ALA A 182 -35.73 9.07 8.22
CA ALA A 182 -36.51 7.85 8.45
C ALA A 182 -38.03 8.10 8.29
N ASP A 183 -38.49 9.27 8.74
CA ASP A 183 -39.88 9.71 8.61
C ASP A 183 -40.22 10.28 7.21
N GLY A 184 -39.26 10.28 6.27
CA GLY A 184 -39.42 10.82 4.92
C GLY A 184 -39.54 12.35 4.85
N THR A 185 -39.10 13.04 5.90
CA THR A 185 -39.11 14.49 6.04
C THR A 185 -37.90 15.09 5.32
N ALA A 186 -38.12 16.17 4.56
CA ALA A 186 -37.05 16.87 3.87
C ALA A 186 -36.08 17.54 4.87
N LEU A 187 -34.78 17.33 4.67
CA LEU A 187 -33.72 17.96 5.45
C LEU A 187 -33.47 19.41 5.01
N SER A 188 -32.96 20.23 5.93
CA SER A 188 -32.36 21.52 5.57
C SER A 188 -31.11 21.31 4.72
N ALA A 189 -30.63 22.32 3.98
CA ALA A 189 -29.41 22.18 3.17
C ALA A 189 -28.17 21.82 4.01
N ASP A 190 -28.08 22.39 5.22
CA ASP A 190 -26.99 22.11 6.16
C ASP A 190 -27.12 20.68 6.72
N ASP A 191 -28.32 20.27 7.09
CA ASP A 191 -28.58 18.91 7.59
C ASP A 191 -28.42 17.86 6.49
N GLN A 192 -28.75 18.18 5.24
CA GLN A 192 -28.50 17.34 4.07
C GLN A 192 -27.00 17.19 3.83
N ALA A 193 -26.23 18.28 3.91
CA ALA A 193 -24.77 18.22 3.81
C ALA A 193 -24.15 17.40 4.95
N ILE A 194 -24.66 17.53 6.18
CA ILE A 194 -24.26 16.74 7.34
C ILE A 194 -24.67 15.26 7.17
N TYR A 195 -25.85 14.98 6.63
CA TYR A 195 -26.32 13.64 6.33
C TYR A 195 -25.42 12.93 5.31
N GLU A 196 -25.06 13.64 4.23
CA GLU A 196 -24.14 13.14 3.19
C GLU A 196 -22.69 13.03 3.68
N ASN A 197 -22.30 13.93 4.60
CA ASN A 197 -20.93 14.09 5.08
C ASN A 197 -20.89 14.25 6.62
N PRO A 198 -21.11 13.18 7.41
CA PRO A 198 -21.23 13.29 8.87
C PRO A 198 -19.99 13.86 9.58
N TRP A 199 -18.82 13.79 8.96
CA TRP A 199 -17.58 14.40 9.48
C TRP A 199 -17.64 15.92 9.59
N LEU A 200 -18.58 16.61 8.91
CA LEU A 200 -18.77 18.06 9.03
C LEU A 200 -19.12 18.49 10.46
N LEU A 201 -19.65 17.58 11.27
CA LEU A 201 -19.90 17.79 12.69
C LEU A 201 -18.63 17.76 13.55
N PHE A 202 -17.52 17.24 13.02
CA PHE A 202 -16.29 16.97 13.75
C PHE A 202 -15.17 17.87 13.22
N LYS A 203 -15.03 19.06 13.83
CA LYS A 203 -14.28 20.19 13.26
C LYS A 203 -12.75 20.06 13.32
N ARG A 204 -12.18 18.97 13.84
CA ARG A 204 -10.77 18.99 14.29
C ARG A 204 -9.86 17.77 14.11
N ASN A 205 -10.30 16.64 13.57
CA ASN A 205 -9.44 15.46 13.45
C ASN A 205 -9.47 14.87 12.04
N GLU A 206 -8.61 15.40 11.16
CA GLU A 206 -8.38 14.82 9.83
C GLU A 206 -7.44 13.59 9.87
N ASP A 207 -6.69 13.40 10.97
CA ASP A 207 -5.53 12.50 11.02
C ASP A 207 -5.78 11.12 11.66
N THR A 208 -6.96 10.86 12.23
CA THR A 208 -7.29 9.59 12.93
C THR A 208 -8.39 8.80 12.22
N ILE A 209 -8.19 8.49 10.95
CA ILE A 209 -9.16 7.78 10.10
C ILE A 209 -8.74 6.31 9.96
N GLN A 210 -9.60 5.39 10.39
CA GLN A 210 -9.40 3.95 10.23
C GLN A 210 -10.25 3.43 9.04
N PRO A 211 -9.69 2.63 8.11
CA PRO A 211 -10.47 1.98 7.06
C PRO A 211 -11.58 1.10 7.67
N VAL A 212 -12.78 1.15 7.08
CA VAL A 212 -13.86 0.19 7.40
C VAL A 212 -13.99 -0.80 6.26
N SER A 213 -13.71 -2.08 6.52
CA SER A 213 -13.89 -3.15 5.52
C SER A 213 -15.36 -3.55 5.37
N TYR A 214 -15.71 -4.13 4.22
CA TYR A 214 -17.05 -4.69 3.97
C TYR A 214 -17.55 -5.58 5.13
N TYR A 215 -16.71 -6.50 5.59
CA TYR A 215 -17.03 -7.41 6.69
C TYR A 215 -17.35 -6.69 7.99
N GLN A 216 -16.70 -5.56 8.27
CA GLN A 216 -17.00 -4.78 9.46
C GLN A 216 -18.40 -4.16 9.38
N ARG A 217 -18.85 -3.74 8.18
CA ARG A 217 -20.22 -3.26 7.97
C ARG A 217 -21.25 -4.37 8.11
N GLN A 218 -21.02 -5.51 7.47
CA GLN A 218 -21.94 -6.65 7.59
C GLN A 218 -22.03 -7.13 9.04
N PHE A 219 -20.91 -7.20 9.74
CA PHE A 219 -20.88 -7.56 11.15
C PHE A 219 -21.74 -6.62 12.01
N LEU A 220 -21.69 -5.31 11.76
CA LEU A 220 -22.54 -4.35 12.44
C LEU A 220 -24.02 -4.56 12.12
N ALA A 221 -24.36 -4.73 10.84
CA ALA A 221 -25.73 -5.01 10.42
C ALA A 221 -26.28 -6.26 11.12
N GLU A 222 -25.48 -7.34 11.22
CA GLU A 222 -25.84 -8.56 11.93
C GLU A 222 -26.10 -8.32 13.43
N ILE A 223 -25.24 -7.55 14.11
CA ILE A 223 -25.44 -7.24 15.54
C ILE A 223 -26.71 -6.44 15.75
N VAL A 224 -26.92 -5.41 14.94
CA VAL A 224 -28.06 -4.50 15.05
C VAL A 224 -29.35 -5.27 14.78
N ALA A 225 -29.37 -6.08 13.72
CA ALA A 225 -30.49 -6.97 13.41
C ALA A 225 -30.78 -7.99 14.53
N ALA A 226 -29.74 -8.47 15.22
CA ALA A 226 -29.91 -9.41 16.33
C ALA A 226 -30.58 -8.76 17.57
N GLY A 227 -30.41 -7.45 17.78
CA GLY A 227 -31.05 -6.68 18.87
C GLY A 227 -30.63 -7.04 20.31
N ALA A 228 -30.01 -8.20 20.52
CA ALA A 228 -29.53 -8.70 21.81
C ALA A 228 -28.28 -9.57 21.63
N VAL A 229 -27.31 -9.43 22.54
CA VAL A 229 -26.02 -10.12 22.47
C VAL A 229 -25.54 -10.65 23.82
N LYS A 230 -24.61 -11.60 23.81
CA LYS A 230 -23.97 -12.09 25.04
C LYS A 230 -22.97 -11.06 25.56
N LYS A 231 -23.22 -10.52 26.76
CA LYS A 231 -22.30 -9.59 27.45
C LYS A 231 -20.86 -10.13 27.50
N THR A 232 -20.72 -11.41 27.83
CA THR A 232 -19.42 -12.10 27.85
C THR A 232 -19.49 -13.39 27.03
N ALA A 233 -18.34 -13.88 26.57
CA ALA A 233 -18.27 -15.16 25.83
C ALA A 233 -18.87 -16.35 26.61
N LYS A 234 -18.90 -16.28 27.95
CA LYS A 234 -19.44 -17.32 28.84
C LYS A 234 -20.90 -17.08 29.27
N ALA A 235 -21.51 -15.96 28.90
CA ALA A 235 -22.88 -15.67 29.27
C ALA A 235 -23.84 -16.72 28.67
N LYS A 236 -24.75 -17.22 29.50
CA LYS A 236 -25.78 -18.18 29.06
C LYS A 236 -26.93 -17.49 28.34
N GLU A 237 -27.27 -16.29 28.76
CA GLU A 237 -28.39 -15.51 28.23
C GLU A 237 -27.92 -14.36 27.36
N LEU A 238 -28.76 -13.99 26.39
CA LEU A 238 -28.60 -12.80 25.56
C LEU A 238 -29.17 -11.61 26.33
N THR A 239 -28.45 -10.49 26.31
CA THR A 239 -28.93 -9.22 26.87
C THR A 239 -29.34 -8.29 25.72
N PRO A 240 -30.52 -7.66 25.77
CA PRO A 240 -30.88 -6.60 24.85
C PRO A 240 -29.81 -5.51 24.78
N LEU A 241 -29.49 -5.05 23.57
CA LEU A 241 -28.50 -3.99 23.37
C LEU A 241 -28.91 -2.68 24.07
N THR A 242 -30.22 -2.43 24.25
CA THR A 242 -30.80 -1.33 25.04
C THR A 242 -30.39 -1.34 26.51
N GLU A 243 -30.15 -2.51 27.09
CA GLU A 243 -29.91 -2.71 28.51
C GLU A 243 -28.41 -2.77 28.84
N MET A 244 -27.56 -2.80 27.83
CA MET A 244 -26.11 -2.77 27.99
C MET A 244 -25.64 -1.34 28.24
N SER A 245 -24.70 -1.21 29.19
CA SER A 245 -23.92 0.01 29.36
C SER A 245 -22.97 0.21 28.17
N PHE A 246 -22.55 1.46 27.95
CA PHE A 246 -21.58 1.80 26.91
C PHE A 246 -20.29 0.97 27.00
N LYS A 247 -19.79 0.75 28.22
CA LYS A 247 -18.61 -0.09 28.46
C LYS A 247 -18.84 -1.54 28.03
N GLU A 248 -20.00 -2.12 28.35
CA GLU A 248 -20.33 -3.50 27.95
C GLU A 248 -20.46 -3.64 26.43
N LEU A 249 -21.04 -2.63 25.76
CA LEU A 249 -21.13 -2.60 24.30
C LEU A 249 -19.76 -2.45 23.65
N LYS A 250 -18.91 -1.57 24.17
CA LYS A 250 -17.52 -1.39 23.70
C LYS A 250 -16.71 -2.67 23.85
N ASP A 251 -16.72 -3.26 25.05
CA ASP A 251 -16.01 -4.52 25.34
C ASP A 251 -16.52 -5.67 24.45
N PHE A 252 -17.83 -5.66 24.10
CA PHE A 252 -18.42 -6.61 23.14
C PHE A 252 -17.90 -6.37 21.72
N VAL A 253 -17.97 -5.14 21.22
CA VAL A 253 -17.53 -4.77 19.86
C VAL A 253 -16.05 -5.08 19.69
N GLU A 254 -15.17 -4.67 20.61
CA GLU A 254 -13.74 -4.98 20.56
C GLU A 254 -13.48 -6.49 20.51
N ARG A 255 -14.19 -7.27 21.32
CA ARG A 255 -14.03 -8.73 21.36
C ARG A 255 -14.44 -9.38 20.05
N GLU A 256 -15.59 -9.02 19.51
CA GLU A 256 -16.07 -9.61 18.26
C GLU A 256 -15.28 -9.10 17.05
N TYR A 257 -14.83 -7.84 17.08
CA TYR A 257 -13.89 -7.27 16.10
C TYR A 257 -12.63 -8.13 16.01
N ARG A 258 -12.03 -8.51 17.14
CA ARG A 258 -10.87 -9.42 17.18
C ARG A 258 -11.12 -10.79 16.56
N LYS A 259 -12.37 -11.26 16.47
CA LYS A 259 -12.72 -12.57 15.88
C LYS A 259 -13.01 -12.50 14.38
N LYS A 260 -13.58 -11.37 13.93
CA LYS A 260 -14.12 -11.19 12.57
C LYS A 260 -13.37 -10.13 11.75
N SER A 261 -12.25 -9.59 12.25
CA SER A 261 -11.47 -8.58 11.52
C SER A 261 -10.71 -9.19 10.35
N PHE A 262 -11.44 -9.48 9.28
CA PHE A 262 -10.85 -9.68 7.97
C PHE A 262 -10.47 -8.32 7.39
N ALA A 263 -9.24 -8.22 6.92
CA ALA A 263 -8.79 -7.09 6.13
C ALA A 263 -9.53 -7.12 4.79
N GLY A 264 -9.93 -5.96 4.26
CA GLY A 264 -10.20 -5.89 2.83
C GLY A 264 -8.86 -5.79 2.08
N LEU A 265 -8.93 -5.61 0.76
CA LEU A 265 -7.76 -5.80 -0.09
C LEU A 265 -6.63 -4.81 0.22
N GLY A 266 -6.95 -3.54 0.42
CA GLY A 266 -5.96 -2.51 0.70
C GLY A 266 -5.17 -2.75 1.98
N VAL A 267 -5.84 -3.07 3.10
CA VAL A 267 -5.19 -3.43 4.36
C VAL A 267 -4.48 -4.77 4.25
N ALA A 268 -5.02 -5.76 3.53
CA ALA A 268 -4.37 -7.06 3.37
C ALA A 268 -3.03 -6.95 2.63
N LEU A 269 -2.98 -6.08 1.60
CA LEU A 269 -1.75 -5.80 0.86
C LEU A 269 -0.80 -4.90 1.66
N CYS A 270 -1.25 -3.73 2.09
CA CYS A 270 -0.36 -2.67 2.56
C CYS A 270 -0.18 -2.64 4.07
N GLY A 271 -0.98 -3.42 4.80
CA GLY A 271 -1.02 -3.43 6.25
C GLY A 271 -1.78 -2.25 6.83
N ASP A 272 -1.99 -2.33 8.14
CA ASP A 272 -2.61 -1.30 8.94
C ASP A 272 -2.04 -1.35 10.36
N THR A 273 -1.64 -0.20 10.88
CA THR A 273 -1.08 -0.09 12.23
C THR A 273 -2.05 0.68 13.10
N LYS A 274 -2.58 0.01 14.12
CA LYS A 274 -3.52 0.59 15.07
C LYS A 274 -2.83 0.78 16.41
N CYS A 275 -2.57 2.04 16.77
CA CYS A 275 -1.87 2.37 18.03
C CYS A 275 -2.69 2.00 19.27
N ASP A 276 -4.01 2.18 19.22
CA ASP A 276 -4.86 1.97 20.40
C ASP A 276 -5.38 0.51 20.53
N MET A 277 -5.33 -0.27 19.45
CA MET A 277 -5.60 -1.72 19.44
C MET A 277 -4.51 -2.50 18.67
N PRO A 278 -3.26 -2.55 19.17
CA PRO A 278 -2.13 -3.14 18.45
C PRO A 278 -2.37 -4.59 18.01
N GLU A 279 -3.12 -5.36 18.80
CA GLU A 279 -3.50 -6.74 18.52
C GLU A 279 -4.39 -6.93 17.29
N THR A 280 -4.94 -5.84 16.75
CA THR A 280 -5.77 -5.82 15.54
C THR A 280 -5.08 -5.11 14.37
N SER A 281 -3.78 -4.82 14.53
CA SER A 281 -2.93 -4.37 13.44
C SER A 281 -2.70 -5.53 12.47
N VAL A 282 -2.71 -5.21 11.19
CA VAL A 282 -2.50 -6.18 10.11
C VAL A 282 -1.12 -5.93 9.51
N THR A 283 -0.30 -6.98 9.44
CA THR A 283 0.96 -6.92 8.70
C THR A 283 0.65 -7.04 7.21
N GLY A 284 1.07 -6.05 6.42
CA GLY A 284 0.87 -6.07 4.97
C GLY A 284 1.63 -7.21 4.30
N ALA A 285 1.01 -7.80 3.29
CA ALA A 285 1.63 -8.83 2.45
C ALA A 285 2.50 -8.26 1.31
N LEU A 286 2.35 -6.98 1.00
CA LEU A 286 3.06 -6.28 -0.05
C LEU A 286 3.94 -5.17 0.55
N SER A 287 5.25 -5.28 0.33
CA SER A 287 6.20 -4.21 0.61
C SER A 287 6.45 -3.41 -0.66
N VAL A 288 6.13 -2.11 -0.62
CA VAL A 288 6.34 -1.16 -1.73
C VAL A 288 7.47 -0.22 -1.36
N ASN A 289 8.57 -0.27 -2.09
CA ASN A 289 9.72 0.60 -1.85
C ASN A 289 9.56 1.98 -2.52
N HIS A 290 10.45 2.91 -2.19
CA HIS A 290 10.57 4.13 -3.00
C HIS A 290 10.99 3.75 -4.42
N SER A 291 10.39 4.40 -5.42
CA SER A 291 10.89 4.30 -6.79
C SER A 291 11.89 5.41 -7.03
N PHE A 292 12.92 5.13 -7.83
CA PHE A 292 13.97 6.10 -8.13
C PHE A 292 14.48 5.97 -9.56
N SER A 293 15.04 7.03 -10.13
CA SER A 293 15.63 6.99 -11.47
C SER A 293 16.86 6.07 -11.52
N THR A 294 17.02 5.26 -12.56
CA THR A 294 18.20 4.38 -12.73
C THR A 294 19.47 5.18 -13.04
N GLY A 295 19.32 6.30 -13.74
CA GLY A 295 20.36 7.29 -14.00
C GLY A 295 20.33 8.47 -13.01
N GLU A 296 21.29 9.37 -13.15
CA GLU A 296 21.39 10.63 -12.39
C GLU A 296 20.15 11.53 -12.51
N LEU A 297 19.92 12.39 -11.52
CA LEU A 297 18.78 13.28 -11.52
C LEU A 297 18.74 14.17 -12.77
N GLN A 298 17.72 13.99 -13.60
CA GLN A 298 17.33 14.95 -14.65
C GLN A 298 16.25 15.87 -14.08
N LEU A 299 16.64 17.09 -13.72
CA LEU A 299 15.75 18.11 -13.15
C LEU A 299 15.66 19.30 -14.10
N THR A 300 14.43 19.65 -14.48
CA THR A 300 14.14 20.81 -15.31
C THR A 300 13.21 21.75 -14.56
N ASN A 301 13.49 23.06 -14.60
CA ASN A 301 12.60 24.06 -14.04
C ASN A 301 11.70 24.64 -15.12
N THR A 302 10.38 24.45 -14.97
CA THR A 302 9.37 25.05 -15.84
C THR A 302 8.92 26.38 -15.22
N LEU A 303 9.02 27.47 -15.97
CA LEU A 303 8.48 28.78 -15.56
C LEU A 303 7.04 28.90 -16.06
N GLY A 304 6.11 29.16 -15.13
CA GLY A 304 4.70 29.40 -15.42
C GLY A 304 4.30 30.83 -15.08
N THR A 305 3.29 31.32 -15.79
CA THR A 305 2.64 32.61 -15.51
C THR A 305 1.14 32.41 -15.33
N ALA A 306 0.53 33.25 -14.50
CA ALA A 306 -0.92 33.39 -14.43
C ALA A 306 -1.30 34.87 -14.59
N ASN A 307 -2.27 35.11 -15.45
CA ASN A 307 -2.78 36.45 -15.76
C ASN A 307 -4.22 36.54 -15.25
N ALA A 308 -4.60 37.62 -14.56
CA ALA A 308 -6.03 37.89 -14.37
C ALA A 308 -6.62 38.49 -15.64
N LYS A 309 -7.86 38.09 -15.91
CA LYS A 309 -8.70 38.74 -16.91
C LYS A 309 -9.45 39.88 -16.24
N THR A 310 -8.80 41.04 -16.13
CA THR A 310 -9.43 42.29 -15.71
C THR A 310 -9.89 43.10 -16.93
N PRO A 311 -10.83 44.04 -16.80
CA PRO A 311 -11.34 44.84 -17.92
C PRO A 311 -10.24 45.60 -18.68
N ASP A 312 -9.15 45.96 -18.01
CA ASP A 312 -8.03 46.76 -18.54
C ASP A 312 -6.87 45.86 -19.06
N TRP A 313 -7.11 44.56 -19.26
CA TRP A 313 -6.08 43.58 -19.65
C TRP A 313 -5.39 43.90 -20.99
N GLU A 314 -6.03 44.69 -21.86
CA GLU A 314 -5.45 45.13 -23.14
C GLU A 314 -4.33 46.16 -22.96
N ASP A 315 -4.34 46.93 -21.86
CA ASP A 315 -3.36 47.98 -21.58
C ASP A 315 -2.13 47.46 -20.81
N HIS A 316 -2.21 46.27 -20.19
CA HIS A 316 -1.12 45.65 -19.43
C HIS A 316 -1.01 44.14 -19.70
N ALA A 317 -0.14 43.75 -20.64
CA ALA A 317 0.20 42.35 -20.93
C ALA A 317 1.09 41.65 -19.87
N GLY A 318 1.15 42.19 -18.65
CA GLY A 318 2.02 41.71 -17.58
C GLY A 318 1.48 40.44 -16.91
N ALA A 319 2.37 39.52 -16.55
CA ALA A 319 2.02 38.39 -15.69
C ALA A 319 1.82 38.89 -14.25
N GLU A 320 0.64 38.65 -13.67
CA GLU A 320 0.35 39.04 -12.29
C GLU A 320 1.00 38.07 -11.29
N LEU A 321 1.16 36.82 -11.68
CA LEU A 321 1.89 35.81 -10.93
C LEU A 321 2.88 35.09 -11.84
N MET A 322 4.12 35.00 -11.38
CA MET A 322 5.13 34.11 -11.94
C MET A 322 5.46 33.05 -10.90
N PHE A 323 5.59 31.81 -11.35
CA PHE A 323 6.00 30.69 -10.49
C PHE A 323 6.94 29.75 -11.24
N ASN A 324 7.80 29.08 -10.50
CA ASN A 324 8.61 28.00 -11.03
C ASN A 324 8.05 26.65 -10.56
N ARG A 325 8.30 25.61 -11.36
CA ARG A 325 7.99 24.25 -10.97
C ARG A 325 9.06 23.31 -11.48
N GLU A 326 9.67 22.60 -10.55
CA GLU A 326 10.61 21.52 -10.84
C GLU A 326 9.90 20.34 -11.49
N GLN A 327 10.48 19.77 -12.53
CA GLN A 327 10.04 18.56 -13.23
C GLN A 327 11.21 17.59 -13.29
N THR A 328 10.93 16.30 -13.10
CA THR A 328 11.93 15.25 -13.33
C THR A 328 11.57 14.35 -14.50
N SER A 329 12.54 13.66 -15.08
CA SER A 329 12.34 12.67 -16.13
C SER A 329 13.38 11.55 -16.04
N GLY A 330 13.11 10.43 -16.71
CA GLY A 330 14.05 9.32 -16.83
C GLY A 330 13.38 7.95 -16.74
N VAL A 331 14.21 6.91 -16.66
CA VAL A 331 13.78 5.53 -16.39
C VAL A 331 13.76 5.32 -14.89
N PHE A 332 12.61 4.95 -14.34
CA PHE A 332 12.41 4.72 -12.92
C PHE A 332 12.42 3.22 -12.63
N PHE A 333 13.15 2.82 -11.59
CA PHE A 333 13.09 1.50 -10.99
C PHE A 333 12.02 1.47 -9.91
N GLU A 334 11.17 0.46 -9.96
CA GLU A 334 9.99 0.27 -9.14
C GLU A 334 10.06 -1.12 -8.47
N PRO A 335 10.76 -1.25 -7.32
CA PRO A 335 10.85 -2.51 -6.60
C PRO A 335 9.65 -2.72 -5.69
N ASN A 336 9.15 -3.96 -5.66
CA ASN A 336 8.10 -4.41 -4.74
C ASN A 336 8.33 -5.88 -4.32
N LEU A 337 7.83 -6.27 -3.16
CA LEU A 337 7.94 -7.63 -2.64
C LEU A 337 6.59 -8.13 -2.13
N TRP A 338 6.16 -9.29 -2.60
CA TRP A 338 4.96 -9.99 -2.16
C TRP A 338 5.32 -11.19 -1.27
N ASP A 339 4.68 -11.28 -0.11
CA ASP A 339 4.63 -12.45 0.77
C ASP A 339 3.26 -13.15 0.57
N MET A 340 3.24 -14.22 -0.23
CA MET A 340 1.99 -14.88 -0.61
C MET A 340 1.30 -15.57 0.56
N ASP A 341 2.07 -16.04 1.54
CA ASP A 341 1.52 -16.66 2.74
C ASP A 341 0.91 -15.61 3.65
N GLN A 342 1.56 -14.45 3.82
CA GLN A 342 0.98 -13.34 4.56
C GLN A 342 -0.30 -12.83 3.90
N LEU A 343 -0.37 -12.79 2.56
CA LEU A 343 -1.60 -12.43 1.85
C LEU A 343 -2.72 -13.42 2.14
N HIS A 344 -2.40 -14.72 2.10
CA HIS A 344 -3.37 -15.78 2.40
C HIS A 344 -3.86 -15.72 3.85
N LEU A 345 -2.96 -15.43 4.80
CA LEU A 345 -3.30 -15.22 6.22
C LEU A 345 -4.18 -13.99 6.44
N ASN A 346 -4.03 -12.95 5.62
CA ASN A 346 -4.83 -11.73 5.71
C ASN A 346 -6.23 -11.91 5.11
N LEU A 347 -6.42 -12.86 4.19
CA LEU A 347 -7.65 -13.11 3.43
C LEU A 347 -8.18 -14.55 3.59
N PRO A 348 -8.35 -15.08 4.80
CA PRO A 348 -8.70 -16.50 5.04
C PRO A 348 -10.15 -16.85 4.66
N HIS A 349 -10.97 -15.85 4.35
CA HIS A 349 -12.38 -15.98 4.01
C HIS A 349 -12.61 -16.20 2.50
N LEU A 350 -11.60 -15.93 1.66
CA LEU A 350 -11.73 -16.11 0.22
C LEU A 350 -11.59 -17.59 -0.16
N THR A 351 -12.36 -18.00 -1.17
CA THR A 351 -12.05 -19.23 -1.90
C THR A 351 -10.71 -19.10 -2.62
N GLU A 352 -10.07 -20.23 -2.94
CA GLU A 352 -8.81 -20.23 -3.68
C GLU A 352 -8.91 -19.49 -5.03
N ALA A 353 -10.02 -19.66 -5.76
CA ALA A 353 -10.28 -18.95 -7.01
C ALA A 353 -10.39 -17.42 -6.81
N GLN A 354 -11.10 -16.97 -5.78
CA GLN A 354 -11.19 -15.54 -5.44
C GLN A 354 -9.84 -14.98 -5.02
N PHE A 355 -9.07 -15.73 -4.22
CA PHE A 355 -7.73 -15.34 -3.79
C PHE A 355 -6.77 -15.15 -4.97
N LEU A 356 -6.72 -16.12 -5.89
CA LEU A 356 -5.88 -16.03 -7.09
C LEU A 356 -6.29 -14.86 -7.98
N LYS A 357 -7.60 -14.65 -8.18
CA LYS A 357 -8.12 -13.51 -8.96
C LYS A 357 -7.74 -12.17 -8.32
N ALA A 358 -7.99 -12.00 -7.02
CA ALA A 358 -7.65 -10.79 -6.28
C ALA A 358 -6.15 -10.50 -6.34
N THR A 359 -5.32 -11.54 -6.20
CA THR A 359 -3.87 -11.43 -6.30
C THR A 359 -3.45 -10.99 -7.70
N ALA A 360 -3.97 -11.63 -8.75
CA ALA A 360 -3.67 -11.29 -10.13
C ALA A 360 -4.04 -9.83 -10.44
N GLU A 361 -5.24 -9.39 -10.07
CA GLU A 361 -5.68 -8.01 -10.30
C GLU A 361 -4.91 -6.99 -9.46
N SER A 362 -4.46 -7.35 -8.27
CA SER A 362 -3.59 -6.49 -7.45
C SER A 362 -2.17 -6.38 -8.05
N MET A 363 -1.63 -7.45 -8.62
CA MET A 363 -0.37 -7.43 -9.37
C MET A 363 -0.54 -6.68 -10.71
N ARG A 364 -1.69 -6.78 -11.36
CA ARG A 364 -2.04 -5.94 -12.52
C ARG A 364 -2.04 -4.47 -12.12
N ALA A 365 -2.69 -4.12 -11.02
CA ALA A 365 -2.72 -2.76 -10.49
C ALA A 365 -1.30 -2.25 -10.21
N GLN A 366 -0.41 -3.08 -9.66
CA GLN A 366 1.00 -2.72 -9.46
C GLN A 366 1.72 -2.30 -10.75
N ILE A 367 1.45 -2.98 -11.87
CA ILE A 367 2.06 -2.68 -13.18
C ILE A 367 1.42 -1.42 -13.78
N LEU A 368 0.10 -1.28 -13.66
CA LEU A 368 -0.68 -0.25 -14.36
C LEU A 368 -0.82 1.06 -13.57
N ALA A 369 -0.66 1.04 -12.25
CA ALA A 369 -0.88 2.21 -11.40
C ALA A 369 0.06 3.35 -11.79
N THR A 370 -0.52 4.54 -11.94
CA THR A 370 0.21 5.77 -12.20
C THR A 370 -0.11 6.76 -11.09
N ILE A 371 0.88 7.56 -10.70
CA ILE A 371 0.68 8.58 -9.66
C ILE A 371 0.01 9.79 -10.29
N ASP A 372 -1.09 10.22 -9.67
CA ASP A 372 -1.97 11.28 -10.13
C ASP A 372 -1.53 12.69 -9.72
N GLY A 373 -0.58 12.80 -8.78
CA GLY A 373 0.03 14.06 -8.36
C GLY A 373 0.49 14.87 -9.57
N GLY A 374 0.04 16.13 -9.68
CA GLY A 374 0.45 17.02 -10.77
C GLY A 374 0.01 16.58 -12.19
N GLN A 375 -0.75 15.49 -12.37
CA GLN A 375 -1.19 15.02 -13.70
C GLN A 375 -2.06 16.06 -14.45
N ARG A 376 -2.75 16.96 -13.74
CA ARG A 376 -3.49 18.05 -14.39
C ARG A 376 -2.57 19.07 -15.08
N CYS A 377 -1.28 19.05 -14.81
CA CYS A 377 -0.27 19.91 -15.43
C CYS A 377 0.60 19.16 -16.47
N SER A 378 0.49 17.83 -16.55
CA SER A 378 1.17 17.00 -17.54
C SER A 378 0.38 15.71 -17.78
N SER A 379 0.08 15.36 -19.03
CA SER A 379 -0.65 14.15 -19.41
C SER A 379 0.17 12.85 -19.28
N THR A 380 1.19 12.81 -18.42
CA THR A 380 2.15 11.71 -18.36
C THR A 380 1.56 10.51 -17.63
N ARG A 381 1.00 9.59 -18.42
CA ARG A 381 0.78 8.19 -18.05
C ARG A 381 1.69 7.35 -18.94
N SER A 382 2.52 6.52 -18.33
CA SER A 382 3.37 5.58 -19.05
C SER A 382 3.11 4.18 -18.53
N PHE A 383 3.11 3.21 -19.43
CA PHE A 383 3.21 1.81 -19.06
C PHE A 383 4.68 1.45 -18.79
N PRO A 384 4.97 0.41 -18.01
CA PRO A 384 6.33 -0.07 -17.85
C PRO A 384 6.93 -0.54 -19.16
N ASP A 385 8.23 -0.29 -19.31
CA ASP A 385 9.02 -0.80 -20.42
C ASP A 385 9.35 -2.29 -20.21
N VAL A 386 9.63 -2.65 -18.96
CA VAL A 386 9.97 -4.00 -18.48
C VAL A 386 9.39 -4.21 -17.08
N SER A 387 8.85 -5.40 -16.81
CA SER A 387 8.53 -5.88 -15.47
C SER A 387 9.07 -7.31 -15.33
N ILE A 388 9.82 -7.56 -14.26
CA ILE A 388 10.40 -8.87 -13.95
C ILE A 388 9.89 -9.32 -12.59
N ASN A 389 9.28 -10.50 -12.55
CA ASN A 389 8.92 -11.19 -11.33
C ASN A 389 9.94 -12.29 -11.11
N VAL A 390 10.53 -12.34 -9.92
CA VAL A 390 11.35 -13.46 -9.48
C VAL A 390 10.59 -14.18 -8.37
N VAL A 391 10.16 -15.40 -8.65
CA VAL A 391 9.45 -16.24 -7.69
C VAL A 391 10.46 -17.09 -6.92
N THR A 392 10.33 -17.16 -5.59
CA THR A 392 11.26 -17.87 -4.73
C THR A 392 10.60 -18.39 -3.46
N SER A 393 11.00 -19.57 -2.97
CA SER A 393 10.74 -20.04 -1.59
C SER A 393 11.89 -19.74 -0.63
N SER A 394 12.95 -19.11 -1.13
CA SER A 394 14.13 -18.71 -0.36
C SER A 394 13.93 -17.31 0.23
N VAL A 395 15.02 -16.71 0.72
CA VAL A 395 14.98 -15.35 1.26
C VAL A 395 14.65 -14.36 0.14
N PRO A 396 13.60 -13.53 0.30
CA PRO A 396 13.27 -12.51 -0.68
C PRO A 396 14.29 -11.37 -0.63
N ILE A 397 14.87 -11.02 -1.78
CA ILE A 397 15.87 -9.97 -1.91
C ILE A 397 15.50 -9.09 -3.11
N THR A 398 15.49 -7.78 -2.91
CA THR A 398 15.22 -6.80 -3.95
C THR A 398 16.49 -6.43 -4.72
N PHE A 399 16.33 -5.96 -5.96
CA PHE A 399 17.44 -5.78 -6.91
C PHE A 399 17.85 -4.31 -7.12
N GLU A 400 17.65 -3.43 -6.13
CA GLU A 400 18.12 -2.02 -6.18
C GLU A 400 19.63 -1.92 -6.38
N GLY A 401 20.38 -2.95 -5.96
CA GLY A 401 21.83 -3.08 -6.14
C GLY A 401 22.29 -2.88 -7.58
N ALA A 402 21.44 -3.21 -8.57
CA ALA A 402 21.70 -3.00 -9.99
C ALA A 402 22.00 -1.53 -10.36
N PHE A 403 21.53 -0.58 -9.56
CA PHE A 403 21.54 0.85 -9.87
C PHE A 403 22.32 1.70 -8.85
N VAL A 404 23.15 1.06 -8.01
CA VAL A 404 24.09 1.78 -7.15
C VAL A 404 24.99 2.67 -8.00
N GLN A 405 25.53 2.13 -9.09
CA GLN A 405 26.19 2.93 -10.13
C GLN A 405 25.14 3.45 -11.13
N PRO A 406 25.10 4.76 -11.40
CA PRO A 406 24.13 5.34 -12.34
C PRO A 406 24.20 4.67 -13.71
N VAL A 407 23.04 4.49 -14.33
CA VAL A 407 22.98 4.30 -15.79
C VAL A 407 23.32 5.65 -16.46
N PRO A 408 24.33 5.70 -17.35
CA PRO A 408 24.64 6.91 -18.10
C PRO A 408 23.44 7.34 -18.97
N PHE A 409 23.28 8.65 -19.18
CA PHE A 409 22.26 9.18 -20.07
C PHE A 409 22.71 9.22 -21.53
N GLY A 410 21.77 9.04 -22.43
CA GLY A 410 22.00 9.17 -23.87
C GLY A 410 22.87 8.04 -24.42
N THR A 411 22.72 6.83 -23.88
CA THR A 411 23.39 5.64 -24.45
C THR A 411 22.91 5.43 -25.88
N GLU A 412 23.75 4.82 -26.72
CA GLU A 412 23.40 4.57 -28.13
C GLU A 412 22.17 3.66 -28.27
N GLU A 413 22.04 2.69 -27.37
CA GLU A 413 20.90 1.79 -27.25
C GLU A 413 19.68 2.41 -26.53
N GLY A 414 19.83 3.59 -25.94
CA GLY A 414 18.83 4.28 -25.12
C GLY A 414 18.79 3.83 -23.66
N ASP A 415 18.50 4.78 -22.76
CA ASP A 415 18.56 4.60 -21.31
C ASP A 415 17.67 3.45 -20.79
N GLN A 416 16.56 3.18 -21.49
CA GLN A 416 15.62 2.09 -21.22
C GLN A 416 16.28 0.72 -21.38
N VAL A 417 16.94 0.51 -22.52
CA VAL A 417 17.61 -0.75 -22.87
C VAL A 417 18.81 -0.96 -21.94
N ALA A 418 19.60 0.10 -21.73
CA ALA A 418 20.74 0.05 -20.80
C ALA A 418 20.31 -0.29 -19.36
N SER A 419 19.21 0.29 -18.89
CA SER A 419 18.65 -0.02 -17.56
C SER A 419 18.14 -1.47 -17.47
N ALA A 420 17.47 -1.95 -18.50
CA ALA A 420 16.95 -3.32 -18.56
C ALA A 420 18.07 -4.36 -18.59
N ASN A 421 19.09 -4.19 -19.44
CA ASN A 421 20.25 -5.08 -19.49
C ASN A 421 21.00 -5.13 -18.16
N ARG A 422 21.14 -3.98 -17.48
CA ARG A 422 21.78 -3.93 -16.16
C ARG A 422 20.99 -4.68 -15.09
N LEU A 423 19.66 -4.55 -15.10
CA LEU A 423 18.79 -5.30 -14.19
C LEU A 423 18.85 -6.80 -14.44
N ILE A 424 18.75 -7.22 -15.71
CA ILE A 424 18.81 -8.64 -16.11
C ILE A 424 20.15 -9.24 -15.69
N SER A 425 21.26 -8.57 -15.99
CA SER A 425 22.61 -9.03 -15.62
C SER A 425 22.76 -9.16 -14.10
N HIS A 426 22.26 -8.18 -13.34
CA HIS A 426 22.33 -8.21 -11.88
C HIS A 426 21.52 -9.35 -11.26
N ILE A 427 20.33 -9.64 -11.82
CA ILE A 427 19.52 -10.79 -11.42
C ILE A 427 20.26 -12.09 -11.73
N GLU A 428 20.90 -12.21 -12.89
CA GLU A 428 21.69 -13.40 -13.24
C GLU A 428 22.91 -13.62 -12.36
N ASP A 429 23.66 -12.55 -12.07
CA ASP A 429 24.79 -12.61 -11.14
C ASP A 429 24.32 -13.12 -9.77
N PHE A 430 23.20 -12.59 -9.28
CA PHE A 430 22.59 -13.01 -8.03
C PHE A 430 22.15 -14.48 -8.08
N ARG A 431 21.42 -14.91 -9.12
CA ARG A 431 20.98 -16.29 -9.31
C ARG A 431 22.16 -17.26 -9.38
N SER A 432 23.26 -16.86 -10.02
CA SER A 432 24.48 -17.66 -10.11
C SER A 432 25.14 -17.87 -8.74
N MET A 433 25.04 -16.89 -7.85
CA MET A 433 25.64 -16.92 -6.51
C MET A 433 24.77 -17.65 -5.48
N TYR A 434 23.46 -17.44 -5.50
CA TYR A 434 22.53 -17.96 -4.49
C TYR A 434 21.76 -19.22 -4.91
N GLY A 435 21.88 -19.65 -6.16
CA GLY A 435 21.26 -20.88 -6.68
C GLY A 435 20.13 -20.59 -7.67
N ARG A 436 20.36 -20.97 -8.94
CA ARG A 436 19.44 -20.68 -10.06
C ARG A 436 18.04 -21.26 -9.89
N GLU A 437 17.94 -22.45 -9.30
CA GLU A 437 16.67 -23.17 -9.12
C GLU A 437 15.78 -22.53 -8.04
N GLY A 438 16.37 -21.80 -7.08
CA GLY A 438 15.63 -21.16 -6.00
C GLY A 438 14.99 -19.81 -6.39
N TYR A 439 15.32 -19.28 -7.56
CA TYR A 439 14.88 -17.95 -8.03
C TYR A 439 14.48 -18.06 -9.49
N ILE A 440 13.17 -18.09 -9.76
CA ILE A 440 12.63 -18.33 -11.10
C ILE A 440 12.15 -16.99 -11.70
N PRO A 441 12.89 -16.43 -12.66
CA PRO A 441 12.57 -15.16 -13.29
C PRO A 441 11.56 -15.31 -14.43
N ILE A 442 10.60 -14.40 -14.44
CA ILE A 442 9.55 -14.26 -15.42
C ILE A 442 9.60 -12.81 -15.88
N ILE A 443 9.63 -12.56 -17.19
CA ILE A 443 9.78 -11.22 -17.75
C ILE A 443 8.65 -10.86 -18.70
N LEU A 444 8.10 -9.66 -18.50
CA LEU A 444 7.22 -8.96 -19.42
C LEU A 444 7.93 -7.70 -19.90
N ALA A 445 8.22 -7.62 -21.20
CA ALA A 445 8.84 -6.45 -21.81
C ALA A 445 8.12 -6.04 -23.09
N THR A 446 8.09 -4.74 -23.37
CA THR A 446 7.57 -4.23 -24.65
C THR A 446 8.32 -4.86 -25.84
N PRO A 447 7.67 -5.06 -27.00
CA PRO A 447 8.34 -5.68 -28.15
C PRO A 447 9.60 -4.94 -28.61
N THR A 448 9.65 -3.62 -28.42
CA THR A 448 10.82 -2.79 -28.76
C THR A 448 12.00 -3.08 -27.85
N ILE A 449 11.78 -3.15 -26.53
CA ILE A 449 12.85 -3.43 -25.57
C ILE A 449 13.29 -4.88 -25.67
N ARG A 450 12.35 -5.83 -25.75
CA ARG A 450 12.62 -7.28 -25.82
C ARG A 450 13.60 -7.66 -26.93
N LYS A 451 13.57 -6.97 -28.08
CA LYS A 451 14.46 -7.24 -29.22
C LYS A 451 15.90 -6.75 -29.00
N GLN A 452 16.13 -5.91 -28.00
CA GLN A 452 17.39 -5.22 -27.75
C GLN A 452 18.06 -5.65 -26.45
N VAL A 453 17.35 -6.41 -25.61
CA VAL A 453 17.89 -6.91 -24.34
C VAL A 453 18.30 -8.37 -24.44
N GLU A 454 19.36 -8.73 -23.71
CA GLU A 454 19.86 -10.11 -23.65
C GLU A 454 19.15 -10.86 -22.53
N ILE A 455 18.03 -11.51 -22.85
CA ILE A 455 17.28 -12.32 -21.89
C ILE A 455 17.86 -13.74 -21.85
N PRO A 456 18.29 -14.25 -20.69
CA PRO A 456 18.78 -15.63 -20.56
C PRO A 456 17.71 -16.66 -20.97
N THR A 457 18.14 -17.76 -21.57
CA THR A 457 17.24 -18.75 -22.18
C THR A 457 16.38 -19.52 -21.19
N ASP A 458 16.81 -19.58 -19.92
CA ASP A 458 16.07 -20.23 -18.83
C ASP A 458 15.00 -19.33 -18.20
N TRP A 459 14.87 -18.07 -18.64
CA TRP A 459 13.82 -17.17 -18.18
C TRP A 459 12.51 -17.45 -18.90
N VAL A 460 11.40 -17.31 -18.17
CA VAL A 460 10.08 -17.35 -18.78
C VAL A 460 9.76 -15.99 -19.39
N VAL A 461 9.56 -15.94 -20.70
CA VAL A 461 9.21 -14.70 -21.42
C VAL A 461 7.72 -14.68 -21.72
N CYS A 462 7.00 -13.67 -21.21
CA CYS A 462 5.57 -13.51 -21.40
C CYS A 462 5.26 -12.43 -22.43
N GLU A 463 4.27 -12.66 -23.30
CA GLU A 463 3.89 -11.71 -24.37
C GLU A 463 2.79 -10.73 -23.97
N SER A 464 2.02 -11.06 -22.94
CA SER A 464 0.93 -10.25 -22.41
C SER A 464 1.01 -10.17 -20.91
N ILE A 465 0.37 -9.13 -20.34
CA ILE A 465 0.21 -9.00 -18.90
C ILE A 465 -0.55 -10.19 -18.30
N ASP A 466 -1.55 -10.73 -18.99
CA ASP A 466 -2.34 -11.86 -18.48
C ASP A 466 -1.49 -13.12 -18.37
N ALA A 467 -0.70 -13.43 -19.41
CA ALA A 467 0.23 -14.56 -19.38
C ALA A 467 1.30 -14.37 -18.29
N TYR A 468 1.80 -13.15 -18.13
CA TYR A 468 2.78 -12.82 -17.09
C TYR A 468 2.26 -13.07 -15.68
N LEU A 469 1.04 -12.62 -15.39
CA LEU A 469 0.39 -12.80 -14.09
C LEU A 469 0.04 -14.27 -13.83
N GLN A 470 -0.56 -14.94 -14.82
CA GLN A 470 -0.91 -16.35 -14.73
C GLN A 470 0.32 -17.20 -14.44
N THR A 471 1.38 -17.07 -15.26
CA THR A 471 2.60 -17.87 -15.06
C THR A 471 3.29 -17.56 -13.74
N THR A 472 3.26 -16.30 -13.27
CA THR A 472 3.77 -15.95 -11.95
C THR A 472 3.04 -16.73 -10.84
N LEU A 473 1.71 -16.77 -10.90
CA LEU A 473 0.90 -17.44 -9.88
C LEU A 473 0.99 -18.97 -9.95
N GLU A 474 1.07 -19.54 -11.16
CA GLU A 474 1.30 -20.98 -11.36
C GLU A 474 2.62 -21.41 -10.71
N ILE A 475 3.72 -20.71 -11.03
CA ILE A 475 5.03 -20.99 -10.46
C ILE A 475 5.06 -20.77 -8.94
N ALA A 476 4.40 -19.72 -8.44
CA ALA A 476 4.29 -19.48 -7.00
C ALA A 476 3.47 -20.56 -6.27
N GLY A 477 2.50 -21.18 -6.95
CA GLY A 477 1.74 -22.31 -6.43
C GLY A 477 2.55 -23.61 -6.38
N GLU A 478 3.43 -23.84 -7.36
CA GLU A 478 4.27 -25.05 -7.46
C GLU A 478 5.44 -25.07 -6.48
N ILE A 479 5.95 -23.89 -6.09
CA ILE A 479 7.13 -23.72 -5.21
C ILE A 479 6.79 -23.93 -3.72
N LYS A 480 5.51 -24.09 -3.37
CA LYS A 480 5.01 -24.26 -1.98
C LYS A 480 5.39 -25.59 -1.32
#